data_AF-A0A1M5V7Y0-F1
#
_entry.id   AF-A0A1M5V7Y0-F1
#
_cell.length_a   1.000
_cell.length_b   1.000
_cell.length_c   1.000
_cell.angle_alpha   90.00
_cell.angle_beta   90.00
_cell.angle_gamma   90.00
#
_symmetry.space_group_name_H-M   'P 1'
#
loop_
_entity.id
_entity.type
_entity.pdbx_description
1 polymer ?
#
loop_
_entity_poly.entity_id
_entity_poly.type
_entity_poly.pdbx_seq_one_letter_code
_entity_poly.pdbx_strand_id
1 'polypeptide(L)'
;MNFSPGKARRKWPFSKSACGETAKMVTGVTLLLVICAAYDPASAARRRATGLLPFWGGLFGERATKPRRAALHATVPLPKPRPADAPAIESEQPAVVNRSPAEGAAPVPKPRPADAPATKSEQPAEREQPAAPPPPSACRLALSEEIAIAPSIPDIHGPGGCGGEDLVRLEAVVLPDKHRVALKPAATLRCTMASAIADWVRTDMAPLAASLGSEISDLDNFDSFECRGRNRVAGAQLSEHGRANALDVRGVKLADGRSISLTDREVPRDTRETILHSVCARFMTVLGPGSDGYHEDHIHLDLMERHNNYKICQWNVWDPLPQVAPLLPAARPEEAPPREVAAKADTDKTDADKADAAKSDGAKPASPRAAGPKRRGANKKSAGKTGAS
;
A
#
# COMPACT_ATOMS: atom_id res chain seq x y z
N MET A 1 33.82 12.00 57.63
CA MET A 1 35.04 12.72 57.19
C MET A 1 34.66 13.63 56.02
N ASN A 2 35.04 14.90 56.11
CA ASN A 2 34.74 15.94 55.13
C ASN A 2 35.64 15.83 53.89
N PHE A 3 35.08 16.01 52.70
CA PHE A 3 35.87 16.39 51.52
C PHE A 3 35.36 17.72 50.96
N SER A 4 36.25 18.70 51.02
CA SER A 4 36.11 20.04 50.45
C SER A 4 36.64 20.04 49.00
N PRO A 5 36.08 20.85 48.08
CA PRO A 5 36.47 20.84 46.67
C PRO A 5 37.66 21.78 46.40
N GLY A 6 38.70 21.23 45.73
CA GLY A 6 39.85 21.98 45.24
C GLY A 6 39.60 22.59 43.86
N LYS A 7 39.74 23.91 43.76
CA LYS A 7 39.73 24.71 42.53
C LYS A 7 40.96 24.39 41.66
N ALA A 8 40.77 24.19 40.36
CA ALA A 8 41.86 24.29 39.38
C ALA A 8 41.36 24.96 38.08
N ARG A 9 41.82 26.20 37.86
CA ARG A 9 41.70 27.00 36.63
C ARG A 9 42.91 26.72 35.72
N ARG A 10 42.72 26.40 34.44
CA ARG A 10 43.66 26.69 33.31
C ARG A 10 42.84 26.72 32.00
N LYS A 11 42.56 27.90 31.43
CA LYS A 11 43.31 28.65 30.41
C LYS A 11 43.30 27.99 29.01
N TRP A 12 42.47 28.55 28.13
CA TRP A 12 42.54 28.48 26.66
C TRP A 12 43.83 29.10 26.11
N PRO A 13 44.21 28.75 24.87
CA PRO A 13 44.67 29.76 23.94
C PRO A 13 43.85 29.77 22.63
N PHE A 14 43.28 30.94 22.36
CA PHE A 14 42.92 31.44 21.03
C PHE A 14 44.21 31.68 20.23
N SER A 15 44.30 31.19 18.99
CA SER A 15 45.31 31.63 18.03
C SER A 15 44.74 32.78 17.18
N LYS A 16 45.38 33.95 17.28
CA LYS A 16 45.25 35.07 16.34
C LYS A 16 46.50 35.09 15.44
N SER A 17 46.30 35.26 14.15
CA SER A 17 47.27 35.83 13.20
C SER A 17 46.48 36.36 12.02
N ALA A 18 46.86 37.42 11.32
CA ALA A 18 47.43 38.71 11.66
C ALA A 18 47.02 39.62 10.48
N CYS A 19 46.78 40.90 10.76
CA CYS A 19 46.36 41.90 9.79
C CYS A 19 47.53 42.28 8.85
N GLY A 20 47.24 42.59 7.59
CA GLY A 20 48.24 43.06 6.62
C GLY A 20 47.63 43.47 5.28
N GLU A 21 47.28 44.75 5.19
CA GLU A 21 47.24 45.63 4.01
C GLU A 21 46.21 45.49 2.87
N THR A 22 45.64 46.66 2.60
CA THR A 22 44.72 47.10 1.56
C THR A 22 45.41 47.35 0.22
N ALA A 23 44.83 46.91 -0.90
CA ALA A 23 44.82 47.67 -2.16
C ALA A 23 43.92 47.02 -3.24
N LYS A 24 42.84 47.75 -3.59
CA LYS A 24 42.33 48.01 -4.95
C LYS A 24 42.30 46.85 -5.97
N MET A 25 41.09 46.43 -6.37
CA MET A 25 40.68 46.43 -7.79
C MET A 25 39.17 46.25 -7.94
N VAL A 26 38.51 47.34 -8.34
CA VAL A 26 37.16 47.38 -8.90
C VAL A 26 37.34 47.41 -10.42
N THR A 27 36.98 46.34 -11.13
CA THR A 27 36.60 46.35 -12.56
C THR A 27 36.21 44.94 -13.00
N GLY A 28 34.98 44.75 -13.48
CA GLY A 28 34.55 43.46 -14.03
C GLY A 28 33.05 43.23 -14.15
N VAL A 29 32.21 44.27 -14.15
CA VAL A 29 30.79 44.18 -14.53
C VAL A 29 30.56 45.23 -15.60
N THR A 30 30.80 44.88 -16.87
CA THR A 30 30.37 45.62 -18.08
C THR A 30 30.85 44.89 -19.34
N LEU A 31 30.34 43.68 -19.60
CA LEU A 31 30.34 43.12 -20.95
C LEU A 31 29.28 42.02 -21.11
N LEU A 32 28.01 42.35 -20.89
CA LEU A 32 26.88 41.55 -21.39
C LEU A 32 25.57 42.38 -21.49
N LEU A 33 25.68 43.65 -21.92
CA LEU A 33 24.53 44.54 -22.13
C LEU A 33 24.61 45.32 -23.46
N VAL A 34 25.24 44.73 -24.49
CA VAL A 34 25.33 45.32 -25.85
C VAL A 34 24.95 44.30 -26.95
N ILE A 35 24.08 43.31 -26.63
CA ILE A 35 23.45 42.44 -27.65
C ILE A 35 21.94 42.33 -27.38
N CYS A 36 21.28 43.47 -27.15
CA CYS A 36 19.81 43.54 -27.05
C CYS A 36 19.20 44.67 -27.90
N ALA A 37 19.93 45.23 -28.87
CA ALA A 37 19.42 46.28 -29.73
C ALA A 37 19.68 45.95 -31.21
N ALA A 38 18.83 45.09 -31.77
CA ALA A 38 18.38 45.10 -33.17
C ALA A 38 17.72 43.76 -33.52
N TYR A 39 16.50 43.48 -33.04
CA TYR A 39 15.62 42.53 -33.73
C TYR A 39 14.16 42.94 -33.50
N ASP A 40 13.58 43.53 -34.54
CA ASP A 40 12.17 43.91 -34.66
C ASP A 40 11.39 42.67 -35.15
N PRO A 41 10.32 42.21 -34.45
CA PRO A 41 9.64 40.96 -34.76
C PRO A 41 8.44 41.20 -35.67
N ALA A 42 8.66 41.65 -36.91
CA ALA A 42 7.58 41.74 -37.89
C ALA A 42 8.12 41.77 -39.32
N SER A 43 8.43 40.61 -39.91
CA SER A 43 8.40 40.39 -41.37
C SER A 43 8.75 38.96 -41.75
N ALA A 44 7.95 38.43 -42.69
CA ALA A 44 8.31 37.36 -43.64
C ALA A 44 8.14 35.90 -43.21
N ALA A 45 6.89 35.54 -42.91
CA ALA A 45 6.30 34.34 -43.49
C ALA A 45 6.29 34.43 -45.03
N ARG A 46 7.30 33.83 -45.69
CA ARG A 46 7.24 33.22 -47.04
C ARG A 46 8.65 32.93 -47.54
N ARG A 47 8.99 31.65 -47.68
CA ARG A 47 9.65 31.12 -48.88
C ARG A 47 9.60 29.59 -48.88
N ARG A 48 8.98 29.06 -49.94
CA ARG A 48 8.91 27.64 -50.31
C ARG A 48 10.24 27.20 -50.94
N ALA A 49 10.57 25.93 -50.69
CA ALA A 49 11.05 24.89 -51.61
C ALA A 49 12.34 25.10 -52.45
N THR A 50 13.02 23.96 -52.66
CA THR A 50 14.30 23.67 -53.36
C THR A 50 15.51 23.79 -52.43
N GLY A 51 16.38 22.80 -52.22
CA GLY A 51 16.56 21.43 -52.71
C GLY A 51 18.02 21.03 -52.42
N LEU A 52 18.28 19.72 -52.22
CA LEU A 52 19.60 19.04 -52.14
C LEU A 52 20.34 19.02 -50.78
N LEU A 53 20.24 17.88 -50.06
CA LEU A 53 21.32 16.88 -49.91
C LEU A 53 20.84 15.70 -49.01
N PRO A 54 21.10 14.43 -49.36
CA PRO A 54 20.50 13.27 -48.70
C PRO A 54 21.55 12.41 -47.99
N PHE A 55 21.77 12.59 -46.68
CA PHE A 55 22.46 11.56 -45.89
C PHE A 55 22.33 11.87 -44.39
N TRP A 56 21.32 11.30 -43.74
CA TRP A 56 21.20 11.02 -42.29
C TRP A 56 19.71 10.95 -41.92
N GLY A 57 19.08 9.83 -42.24
CA GLY A 57 17.69 9.55 -41.92
C GLY A 57 17.48 8.06 -41.70
N GLY A 58 18.20 7.49 -40.73
CA GLY A 58 18.18 6.06 -40.46
C GLY A 58 18.33 5.67 -38.99
N LEU A 59 18.22 6.63 -38.05
CA LEU A 59 18.37 6.33 -36.61
C LEU A 59 17.09 6.50 -35.77
N PHE A 60 15.97 6.86 -36.40
CA PHE A 60 14.64 6.80 -35.77
C PHE A 60 13.77 5.85 -36.59
N GLY A 61 13.91 4.56 -36.32
CA GLY A 61 12.97 3.57 -36.83
C GLY A 61 11.59 3.86 -36.27
N GLU A 62 10.70 4.38 -37.12
CA GLU A 62 9.26 4.38 -36.89
C GLU A 62 8.83 2.92 -36.72
N ARG A 63 8.65 2.49 -35.48
CA ARG A 63 7.92 1.26 -35.17
C ARG A 63 6.49 1.48 -35.64
N ALA A 64 6.15 0.89 -36.78
CA ALA A 64 4.78 0.75 -37.23
C ALA A 64 3.93 0.21 -36.06
N THR A 65 2.99 1.02 -35.61
CA THR A 65 1.99 0.64 -34.61
C THR A 65 1.12 -0.46 -35.20
N LYS A 66 1.26 -1.67 -34.65
CA LYS A 66 0.39 -2.80 -34.96
C LYS A 66 -1.05 -2.37 -34.63
N PRO A 67 -2.03 -2.47 -35.54
CA PRO A 67 -3.40 -2.08 -35.23
C PRO A 67 -3.91 -2.95 -34.08
N ARG A 68 -4.34 -2.32 -32.99
CA ARG A 68 -5.06 -3.01 -31.91
C ARG A 68 -6.29 -3.66 -32.55
N ARG A 69 -6.47 -4.96 -32.32
CA ARG A 69 -7.76 -5.63 -32.57
C ARG A 69 -8.87 -4.75 -31.98
N ALA A 70 -9.87 -4.46 -32.80
CA ALA A 70 -11.08 -3.77 -32.36
C ALA A 70 -11.62 -4.44 -31.10
N ALA A 71 -11.92 -3.63 -30.08
CA ALA A 71 -12.61 -4.09 -28.89
C ALA A 71 -13.94 -4.72 -29.34
N LEU A 72 -14.12 -6.01 -29.06
CA LEU A 72 -15.44 -6.62 -29.12
C LEU A 72 -16.27 -5.93 -28.03
N HIS A 73 -17.28 -5.16 -28.43
CA HIS A 73 -18.34 -4.76 -27.51
C HIS A 73 -19.06 -6.04 -27.08
N ALA A 74 -18.67 -6.59 -25.94
CA ALA A 74 -19.49 -7.55 -25.24
C ALA A 74 -20.67 -6.77 -24.67
N THR A 75 -21.81 -6.79 -25.37
CA THR A 75 -23.10 -6.49 -24.75
C THR A 75 -23.30 -7.52 -23.66
N VAL A 76 -23.03 -7.13 -22.41
CA VAL A 76 -23.45 -7.91 -21.24
C VAL A 76 -24.98 -7.82 -21.23
N PRO A 77 -25.71 -8.93 -21.48
CA PRO A 77 -27.15 -8.88 -21.38
C PRO A 77 -27.51 -8.61 -19.91
N LEU A 78 -28.28 -7.54 -19.67
CA LEU A 78 -28.90 -7.30 -18.38
C LEU A 78 -29.70 -8.55 -17.96
N PRO A 79 -29.67 -8.95 -16.68
CA PRO A 79 -30.46 -10.06 -16.21
C PRO A 79 -31.94 -9.81 -16.51
N LYS A 80 -32.61 -10.81 -17.09
CA LYS A 80 -34.04 -10.75 -17.40
C LYS A 80 -34.84 -10.49 -16.10
N PRO A 81 -35.96 -9.75 -16.17
CA PRO A 81 -36.84 -9.59 -15.02
C PRO A 81 -37.31 -10.96 -14.52
N ARG A 82 -37.40 -11.09 -13.19
CA ARG A 82 -37.84 -12.31 -12.50
C ARG A 82 -39.21 -12.75 -13.06
N PRO A 83 -39.40 -14.04 -13.44
CA PRO A 83 -40.68 -14.55 -13.90
C PRO A 83 -41.78 -14.34 -12.85
N ALA A 84 -43.02 -14.09 -13.30
CA ALA A 84 -44.17 -13.83 -12.42
C ALA A 84 -44.50 -15.00 -11.47
N ASP A 85 -44.01 -16.21 -11.77
CA ASP A 85 -44.26 -17.42 -10.99
C ASP A 85 -43.13 -17.77 -9.99
N ALA A 86 -42.20 -16.85 -9.72
CA ALA A 86 -41.20 -17.04 -8.67
C ALA A 86 -41.78 -16.67 -7.29
N PRO A 87 -41.59 -17.49 -6.24
CA PRO A 87 -42.16 -17.21 -4.92
C PRO A 87 -41.57 -15.92 -4.35
N ALA A 88 -42.46 -15.05 -3.86
CA ALA A 88 -42.10 -13.82 -3.19
C ALA A 88 -41.36 -14.12 -1.88
N ILE A 89 -40.23 -13.47 -1.65
CA ILE A 89 -39.62 -13.44 -0.31
C ILE A 89 -40.41 -12.40 0.47
N GLU A 90 -41.29 -12.88 1.33
CA GLU A 90 -42.02 -12.08 2.29
C GLU A 90 -41.03 -11.53 3.33
N SER A 91 -41.16 -10.23 3.61
CA SER A 91 -40.32 -9.51 4.55
C SER A 91 -40.81 -9.80 5.97
N GLU A 92 -40.10 -10.63 6.74
CA GLU A 92 -40.40 -10.79 8.16
C GLU A 92 -39.70 -9.70 8.99
N GLN A 93 -40.52 -8.83 9.58
CA GLN A 93 -40.17 -8.01 10.74
C GLN A 93 -39.99 -8.87 12.00
N PRO A 94 -39.21 -8.39 13.00
CA PRO A 94 -38.76 -9.21 14.10
C PRO A 94 -39.83 -9.38 15.19
N ALA A 95 -40.19 -10.62 15.49
CA ALA A 95 -40.98 -10.96 16.67
C ALA A 95 -40.08 -11.19 17.89
N VAL A 96 -40.28 -10.37 18.91
CA VAL A 96 -39.71 -10.48 20.26
C VAL A 96 -40.28 -11.73 20.94
N VAL A 97 -39.41 -12.60 21.48
CA VAL A 97 -39.84 -13.68 22.39
C VAL A 97 -38.93 -13.70 23.62
N ASN A 98 -39.50 -13.23 24.74
CA ASN A 98 -39.03 -13.45 26.10
C ASN A 98 -38.88 -14.94 26.42
N ARG A 99 -37.74 -15.35 26.99
CA ARG A 99 -37.66 -16.56 27.83
C ARG A 99 -36.65 -16.41 28.97
N SER A 100 -37.11 -16.76 30.16
CA SER A 100 -36.35 -17.18 31.34
C SER A 100 -37.14 -18.33 32.01
N PRO A 101 -36.59 -19.10 32.97
CA PRO A 101 -35.96 -20.39 32.72
C PRO A 101 -36.61 -21.56 33.50
N ALA A 102 -36.30 -22.82 33.14
CA ALA A 102 -36.48 -23.98 34.02
C ALA A 102 -35.59 -25.19 33.63
N GLU A 103 -35.19 -25.92 34.67
CA GLU A 103 -34.27 -27.05 34.83
C GLU A 103 -34.47 -28.30 33.94
N GLY A 104 -33.40 -29.10 33.83
CA GLY A 104 -33.44 -30.51 33.42
C GLY A 104 -32.05 -31.14 33.28
N ALA A 105 -31.68 -31.99 34.24
CA ALA A 105 -30.39 -32.66 34.40
C ALA A 105 -30.06 -33.73 33.33
N ALA A 106 -28.76 -34.00 33.12
CA ALA A 106 -28.24 -35.15 32.36
C ALA A 106 -27.01 -35.79 33.07
N PRO A 107 -26.72 -37.10 32.87
CA PRO A 107 -26.06 -37.95 33.87
C PRO A 107 -24.54 -38.19 33.67
N VAL A 108 -23.91 -38.65 34.75
CA VAL A 108 -22.47 -38.96 34.94
C VAL A 108 -22.05 -40.32 34.35
N PRO A 109 -20.82 -40.49 33.79
CA PRO A 109 -20.24 -41.80 33.50
C PRO A 109 -19.32 -42.34 34.63
N LYS A 110 -19.33 -43.67 34.82
CA LYS A 110 -18.65 -44.44 35.88
C LYS A 110 -17.14 -44.68 35.64
N PRO A 111 -16.31 -44.91 36.68
CA PRO A 111 -14.87 -45.18 36.56
C PRO A 111 -14.54 -46.69 36.42
N ARG A 112 -13.37 -47.01 35.86
CA ARG A 112 -12.81 -48.38 35.76
C ARG A 112 -11.35 -48.40 36.29
N PRO A 113 -10.89 -49.48 36.97
CA PRO A 113 -9.77 -49.41 37.92
C PRO A 113 -8.39 -49.67 37.31
N ALA A 114 -7.39 -49.38 38.14
CA ALA A 114 -5.95 -49.47 37.91
C ALA A 114 -5.42 -50.91 37.79
N ASP A 115 -4.36 -51.06 36.99
CA ASP A 115 -3.22 -51.94 37.27
C ASP A 115 -1.99 -51.46 36.47
N ALA A 116 -0.88 -51.24 37.18
CA ALA A 116 0.50 -51.12 36.66
C ALA A 116 1.14 -52.54 36.66
N PRO A 117 2.36 -52.83 36.13
CA PRO A 117 3.58 -52.02 36.22
C PRO A 117 4.59 -52.12 35.04
N ALA A 118 5.61 -51.26 35.03
CA ALA A 118 7.04 -51.64 35.04
C ALA A 118 7.94 -50.50 34.53
N THR A 119 8.95 -50.25 35.35
CA THR A 119 10.06 -49.31 35.25
C THR A 119 11.04 -49.62 34.11
N LYS A 120 11.50 -48.58 33.41
CA LYS A 120 12.88 -48.48 32.91
C LYS A 120 13.39 -47.07 33.18
N SER A 121 14.50 -47.01 33.91
CA SER A 121 15.28 -45.82 34.16
C SER A 121 15.95 -45.35 32.88
N GLU A 122 15.64 -44.13 32.45
CA GLU A 122 16.50 -43.34 31.57
C GLU A 122 16.95 -42.10 32.34
N GLN A 123 18.27 -41.91 32.28
CA GLN A 123 19.09 -40.90 32.91
C GLN A 123 18.49 -39.48 32.74
N PRO A 124 18.66 -38.57 33.72
CA PRO A 124 18.22 -37.19 33.55
C PRO A 124 18.95 -36.59 32.37
N ALA A 125 18.22 -36.33 31.28
CA ALA A 125 18.67 -35.38 30.27
C ALA A 125 18.95 -34.08 30.99
N GLU A 126 20.21 -33.66 30.97
CA GLU A 126 20.62 -32.34 31.41
C GLU A 126 19.73 -31.35 30.67
N ARG A 127 18.79 -30.74 31.39
CA ARG A 127 17.89 -29.73 30.84
C ARG A 127 18.79 -28.57 30.44
N GLU A 128 19.08 -28.49 29.15
CA GLU A 128 19.65 -27.32 28.53
C GLU A 128 18.78 -26.13 28.96
N GLN A 129 19.32 -25.30 29.87
CA GLN A 129 18.61 -24.14 30.36
C GLN A 129 18.23 -23.29 29.15
N PRO A 130 16.98 -22.78 29.07
CA PRO A 130 16.62 -21.84 28.03
C PRO A 130 17.66 -20.72 28.01
N ALA A 131 18.34 -20.57 26.88
CA ALA A 131 19.30 -19.48 26.70
C ALA A 131 18.61 -18.16 27.07
N ALA A 132 19.34 -17.30 27.78
CA ALA A 132 18.84 -15.97 28.12
C ALA A 132 18.38 -15.27 26.82
N PRO A 133 17.27 -14.51 26.86
CA PRO A 133 16.79 -13.80 25.68
C PRO A 133 17.89 -12.88 25.14
N PRO A 134 17.98 -12.72 23.81
CA PRO A 134 18.98 -11.84 23.22
C PRO A 134 18.84 -10.42 23.78
N PRO A 135 19.96 -9.67 23.88
CA PRO A 135 19.90 -8.28 24.31
C PRO A 135 19.03 -7.46 23.34
N PRO A 136 18.37 -6.38 23.81
CA PRO A 136 17.54 -5.54 22.97
C PRO A 136 18.36 -4.90 21.84
N SER A 137 17.73 -4.71 20.68
CA SER A 137 18.35 -4.04 19.54
C SER A 137 18.67 -2.56 19.84
N ALA A 138 19.56 -1.96 19.04
CA ALA A 138 19.83 -0.52 19.15
C ALA A 138 18.58 0.34 18.93
N CYS A 139 17.69 -0.09 18.01
CA CYS A 139 16.41 0.57 17.82
C CYS A 139 15.54 0.49 19.07
N ARG A 140 15.48 -0.70 19.70
CA ARG A 140 14.68 -0.90 20.92
C ARG A 140 15.19 -0.05 22.08
N LEU A 141 16.50 0.08 22.21
CA LEU A 141 17.12 0.97 23.20
C LEU A 141 16.82 2.44 22.92
N ALA A 142 16.77 2.85 21.65
CA ALA A 142 16.47 4.22 21.26
C ALA A 142 14.99 4.58 21.43
N LEU A 143 14.08 3.66 21.11
CA LEU A 143 12.62 3.85 21.24
C LEU A 143 12.19 3.62 22.70
N SER A 144 12.63 4.50 23.59
CA SER A 144 12.30 4.42 25.02
C SER A 144 10.82 4.72 25.31
N GLU A 145 10.40 4.42 26.54
CA GLU A 145 9.05 4.76 27.06
C GLU A 145 8.80 6.28 27.13
N GLU A 146 9.83 7.12 26.97
CA GLU A 146 9.66 8.57 26.83
C GLU A 146 9.26 9.01 25.41
N ILE A 147 9.40 8.11 24.44
CA ILE A 147 9.13 8.37 23.02
C ILE A 147 7.88 7.60 22.58
N ALA A 148 7.73 6.34 22.97
CA ALA A 148 6.59 5.52 22.58
C ALA A 148 6.32 4.37 23.55
N ILE A 149 5.04 4.02 23.68
CA ILE A 149 4.61 2.77 24.31
C ILE A 149 4.56 1.73 23.21
N ALA A 150 5.61 0.91 23.14
CA ALA A 150 5.81 -0.03 22.05
C ALA A 150 6.44 -1.33 22.56
N PRO A 151 5.69 -2.15 23.34
CA PRO A 151 6.19 -3.43 23.83
C PRO A 151 6.70 -4.31 22.69
N SER A 152 7.84 -4.95 22.91
CA SER A 152 8.39 -5.96 22.00
C SER A 152 7.45 -7.15 21.91
N ILE A 153 7.32 -7.70 20.70
CA ILE A 153 6.59 -8.94 20.44
C ILE A 153 7.56 -9.96 19.81
N PRO A 154 7.24 -11.27 19.87
CA PRO A 154 8.07 -12.29 19.23
C PRO A 154 8.22 -12.05 17.73
N ASP A 155 9.36 -12.50 17.19
CA ASP A 155 9.60 -12.50 15.75
C ASP A 155 8.53 -13.33 15.03
N ILE A 156 8.13 -12.85 13.86
CA ILE A 156 7.13 -13.51 13.02
C ILE A 156 7.84 -14.01 11.78
N HIS A 157 7.72 -15.31 11.48
CA HIS A 157 8.26 -15.91 10.27
C HIS A 157 7.18 -16.68 9.53
N GLY A 158 6.77 -16.13 8.39
CA GLY A 158 5.78 -16.69 7.49
C GLY A 158 6.33 -16.97 6.09
N PRO A 159 5.53 -17.59 5.21
CA PRO A 159 5.94 -17.91 3.85
C PRO A 159 6.34 -16.64 3.08
N GLY A 160 7.31 -16.78 2.17
CA GLY A 160 7.72 -15.69 1.28
C GLY A 160 8.42 -14.51 1.97
N GLY A 161 8.95 -14.71 3.19
CA GLY A 161 9.60 -13.65 3.97
C GLY A 161 8.60 -12.77 4.74
N CYS A 162 7.40 -13.29 4.99
CA CYS A 162 6.41 -12.62 5.79
C CYS A 162 6.82 -12.53 7.26
N GLY A 163 6.51 -11.40 7.90
CA GLY A 163 6.91 -11.04 9.24
C GLY A 163 8.28 -10.36 9.29
N GLY A 164 8.95 -10.55 10.41
CA GLY A 164 10.21 -9.89 10.69
C GLY A 164 10.73 -10.16 12.09
N GLU A 165 11.91 -9.61 12.30
CA GLU A 165 12.59 -9.56 13.58
C GLU A 165 12.47 -8.16 14.19
N ASP A 166 12.78 -8.03 15.48
CA ASP A 166 12.74 -6.76 16.23
C ASP A 166 11.38 -6.06 16.11
N LEU A 167 10.33 -6.86 16.31
CA LEU A 167 8.95 -6.42 16.19
C LEU A 167 8.45 -5.80 17.50
N VAL A 168 7.60 -4.80 17.34
CA VAL A 168 6.88 -4.14 18.42
C VAL A 168 5.41 -4.01 18.11
N ARG A 169 4.61 -3.90 19.17
CA ARG A 169 3.24 -3.44 19.10
C ARG A 169 3.20 -1.97 19.53
N LEU A 170 3.16 -1.05 18.58
CA LEU A 170 3.09 0.40 18.85
C LEU A 170 1.66 0.77 19.28
N GLU A 171 1.51 1.11 20.55
CA GLU A 171 0.22 1.45 21.17
C GLU A 171 -0.01 2.95 21.25
N ALA A 172 1.05 3.71 21.56
CA ALA A 172 0.99 5.16 21.62
C ALA A 172 2.35 5.80 21.38
N VAL A 173 2.34 7.03 20.87
CA VAL A 173 3.51 7.92 20.85
C VAL A 173 3.40 8.86 22.04
N VAL A 174 4.47 8.96 22.82
CA VAL A 174 4.57 9.88 23.96
C VAL A 174 5.13 11.19 23.43
N LEU A 175 4.53 12.33 23.78
CA LEU A 175 5.00 13.67 23.41
C LEU A 175 5.96 14.24 24.47
N PRO A 176 6.73 15.32 24.19
CA PRO A 176 7.63 15.93 25.17
C PRO A 176 6.96 16.39 26.48
N ASP A 177 5.70 16.82 26.40
CA ASP A 177 4.85 17.22 27.52
C ASP A 177 4.22 16.02 28.27
N LYS A 178 4.61 14.79 27.90
CA LYS A 178 4.13 13.50 28.42
C LYS A 178 2.67 13.16 28.05
N HIS A 179 2.02 13.94 27.19
CA HIS A 179 0.75 13.53 26.58
C HIS A 179 0.97 12.33 25.65
N ARG A 180 -0.07 11.51 25.46
CA ARG A 180 0.00 10.25 24.69
C ARG A 180 -0.93 10.34 23.49
N VAL A 181 -0.35 10.18 22.31
CA VAL A 181 -1.09 10.01 21.06
C VAL A 181 -1.31 8.53 20.83
N ALA A 182 -2.55 8.06 20.99
CA ALA A 182 -2.84 6.64 20.83
C ALA A 182 -2.86 6.25 19.35
N LEU A 183 -2.32 5.07 19.01
CA LEU A 183 -2.55 4.44 17.71
C LEU A 183 -3.76 3.52 17.83
N LYS A 184 -4.78 3.76 17.00
CA LYS A 184 -6.06 3.03 17.08
C LYS A 184 -6.39 2.36 15.74
N PRO A 185 -6.39 1.02 15.67
CA PRO A 185 -5.88 0.07 16.68
C PRO A 185 -4.35 0.16 16.80
N ALA A 186 -3.79 -0.48 17.85
CA ALA A 186 -2.34 -0.59 18.01
C ALA A 186 -1.71 -1.30 16.79
N ALA A 187 -0.53 -0.85 16.36
CA ALA A 187 0.10 -1.31 15.14
C ALA A 187 1.20 -2.34 15.42
N THR A 188 1.22 -3.45 14.68
CA THR A 188 2.36 -4.39 14.70
C THR A 188 3.37 -3.96 13.65
N LEU A 189 4.56 -3.56 14.08
CA LEU A 189 5.58 -2.95 13.23
C LEU A 189 6.97 -3.46 13.60
N ARG A 190 7.92 -3.40 12.66
CA ARG A 190 9.35 -3.40 12.99
C ARG A 190 9.68 -2.17 13.81
N CYS A 191 10.64 -2.30 14.72
CA CYS A 191 11.05 -1.20 15.59
C CYS A 191 11.42 0.07 14.81
N THR A 192 12.11 -0.07 13.67
CA THR A 192 12.52 1.05 12.82
C THR A 192 11.33 1.81 12.24
N MET A 193 10.31 1.08 11.77
CA MET A 193 9.07 1.68 11.29
C MET A 193 8.29 2.37 12.42
N ALA A 194 8.20 1.72 13.59
CA ALA A 194 7.58 2.34 14.77
C ALA A 194 8.31 3.63 15.21
N SER A 195 9.64 3.65 15.10
CA SER A 195 10.46 4.83 15.40
C SER A 195 10.22 5.97 14.41
N ALA A 196 10.10 5.66 13.11
CA ALA A 196 9.79 6.65 12.08
C ALA A 196 8.39 7.27 12.29
N ILE A 197 7.39 6.46 12.67
CA ILE A 197 6.06 6.95 13.02
C ILE A 197 6.09 7.83 14.28
N ALA A 198 6.80 7.40 15.33
CA ALA A 198 6.92 8.18 16.55
C ALA A 198 7.58 9.55 16.32
N ASP A 199 8.63 9.59 15.49
CA ASP A 199 9.29 10.84 15.12
C ASP A 199 8.37 11.74 14.28
N TRP A 200 7.67 11.21 13.28
CA TRP A 200 6.70 11.97 12.49
C TRP A 200 5.58 12.59 13.35
N VAL A 201 5.02 11.80 14.27
CA VAL A 201 3.95 12.28 15.16
C VAL A 201 4.47 13.40 16.07
N ARG A 202 5.65 13.23 16.66
CA ARG A 202 6.23 14.21 17.59
C ARG A 202 6.69 15.49 16.91
N THR A 203 7.28 15.37 15.72
CA THR A 203 7.99 16.47 15.07
C THR A 203 7.10 17.24 14.10
N ASP A 204 6.09 16.62 13.49
CA ASP A 204 5.23 17.28 12.50
C ASP A 204 3.77 17.34 12.94
N MET A 205 3.18 16.21 13.34
CA MET A 205 1.73 16.16 13.60
C MET A 205 1.33 16.89 14.88
N ALA A 206 2.11 16.78 15.95
CA ALA A 206 1.83 17.50 17.19
C ALA A 206 1.95 19.02 17.01
N PRO A 207 3.01 19.58 16.40
CA PRO A 207 3.06 21.01 16.06
C PRO A 207 1.96 21.46 15.10
N LEU A 208 1.59 20.63 14.11
CA LEU A 208 0.47 20.94 13.21
C LEU A 208 -0.84 21.07 13.99
N ALA A 209 -1.15 20.12 14.87
CA ALA A 209 -2.33 20.20 15.74
C ALA A 209 -2.33 21.48 16.59
N ALA A 210 -1.17 21.82 17.19
CA ALA A 210 -1.00 23.03 17.98
C ALA A 210 -1.25 24.31 17.15
N SER A 211 -0.77 24.35 15.90
CA SER A 211 -1.03 25.47 14.98
C SER A 211 -2.52 25.64 14.62
N LEU A 212 -3.28 24.55 14.69
CA LEU A 212 -4.74 24.53 14.52
C LEU A 212 -5.49 24.84 15.82
N GLY A 213 -4.78 25.20 16.89
CA GLY A 213 -5.34 25.54 18.20
C GLY A 213 -5.81 24.33 19.01
N SER A 214 -5.23 23.14 18.76
CA SER A 214 -5.62 21.89 19.43
C SER A 214 -4.41 21.02 19.74
N GLU A 215 -4.67 19.84 20.32
CA GLU A 215 -3.66 18.81 20.54
C GLU A 215 -4.07 17.54 19.77
N ILE A 216 -3.10 16.77 19.31
CA ILE A 216 -3.37 15.47 18.71
C ILE A 216 -3.66 14.44 19.81
N SER A 217 -4.76 13.70 19.68
CA SER A 217 -5.18 12.66 20.63
C SER A 217 -4.94 11.25 20.09
N ASP A 218 -5.25 11.01 18.82
CA ASP A 218 -5.20 9.68 18.22
C ASP A 218 -4.72 9.73 16.77
N LEU A 219 -4.00 8.67 16.38
CA LEU A 219 -3.72 8.32 14.99
C LEU A 219 -4.66 7.16 14.59
N ASP A 220 -5.47 7.36 13.56
CA ASP A 220 -6.36 6.32 13.01
C ASP A 220 -5.57 5.41 12.07
N ASN A 221 -5.14 4.29 12.64
CA ASN A 221 -4.45 3.21 11.96
C ASN A 221 -5.48 2.38 11.17
N PHE A 222 -5.28 2.28 9.86
CA PHE A 222 -6.15 1.50 8.98
C PHE A 222 -5.66 0.07 8.82
N ASP A 223 -4.36 -0.12 8.63
CA ASP A 223 -3.70 -1.41 8.47
C ASP A 223 -2.23 -1.29 8.88
N SER A 224 -1.67 -2.36 9.45
CA SER A 224 -0.26 -2.42 9.88
C SER A 224 0.40 -3.72 9.41
N PHE A 225 0.30 -4.80 10.19
CA PHE A 225 0.81 -6.10 9.77
C PHE A 225 -0.28 -6.98 9.16
N GLU A 226 -0.13 -7.30 7.88
CA GLU A 226 -0.94 -8.33 7.21
C GLU A 226 -0.09 -9.14 6.24
N CYS A 227 -0.04 -10.46 6.45
CA CYS A 227 0.75 -11.39 5.67
C CYS A 227 0.17 -11.64 4.27
N ARG A 228 0.35 -10.69 3.35
CA ARG A 228 -0.24 -10.75 2.00
C ARG A 228 0.64 -10.12 0.91
N GLY A 229 0.35 -10.52 -0.34
CA GLY A 229 0.88 -9.85 -1.52
C GLY A 229 0.39 -8.41 -1.66
N ARG A 230 1.15 -7.60 -2.40
CA ARG A 230 0.77 -6.21 -2.72
C ARG A 230 -0.61 -6.15 -3.36
N ASN A 231 -1.37 -5.13 -2.95
CA ASN A 231 -2.73 -4.85 -3.42
C ASN A 231 -3.69 -6.06 -3.32
N ARG A 232 -3.40 -6.99 -2.39
CA ARG A 232 -4.12 -8.27 -2.20
C ARG A 232 -4.16 -9.15 -3.46
N VAL A 233 -3.23 -8.95 -4.39
CA VAL A 233 -3.12 -9.73 -5.63
C VAL A 233 -2.34 -11.02 -5.36
N ALA A 234 -2.97 -12.16 -5.67
CA ALA A 234 -2.34 -13.47 -5.51
C ALA A 234 -1.10 -13.61 -6.41
N GLY A 235 0.02 -14.06 -5.84
CA GLY A 235 1.29 -14.22 -6.55
C GLY A 235 2.07 -12.91 -6.78
N ALA A 236 1.55 -11.77 -6.34
CA ALA A 236 2.32 -10.52 -6.34
C ALA A 236 3.47 -10.58 -5.31
N GLN A 237 4.42 -9.66 -5.46
CA GLN A 237 5.47 -9.44 -4.46
C GLN A 237 4.83 -9.19 -3.07
N LEU A 238 5.48 -9.68 -2.02
CA LEU A 238 5.06 -9.43 -0.65
C LEU A 238 4.93 -7.93 -0.38
N SER A 239 3.83 -7.53 0.27
CA SER A 239 3.61 -6.15 0.72
C SER A 239 4.57 -5.79 1.84
N GLU A 240 4.88 -4.50 2.01
CA GLU A 240 5.63 -4.03 3.19
C GLU A 240 4.80 -4.19 4.48
N HIS A 241 3.47 -4.20 4.39
CA HIS A 241 2.60 -4.66 5.50
C HIS A 241 2.94 -6.09 5.91
N GLY A 242 3.17 -6.97 4.93
CA GLY A 242 3.58 -8.35 5.16
C GLY A 242 4.96 -8.46 5.78
N ARG A 243 5.75 -7.40 5.79
CA ARG A 243 7.07 -7.31 6.44
C ARG A 243 7.04 -6.54 7.76
N ALA A 244 5.85 -6.16 8.24
CA ALA A 244 5.65 -5.24 9.36
C ALA A 244 6.40 -3.91 9.18
N ASN A 245 6.59 -3.47 7.94
CA ASN A 245 7.40 -2.30 7.56
C ASN A 245 6.56 -1.20 6.89
N ALA A 246 5.25 -1.23 7.12
CA ALA A 246 4.31 -0.24 6.60
C ALA A 246 3.17 0.06 7.58
N LEU A 247 2.55 1.22 7.41
CA LEU A 247 1.36 1.67 8.12
C LEU A 247 0.43 2.39 7.15
N ASP A 248 -0.85 2.01 7.15
CA ASP A 248 -1.91 2.73 6.47
C ASP A 248 -2.62 3.64 7.47
N VAL A 249 -2.79 4.91 7.13
CA VAL A 249 -3.35 5.94 8.02
C VAL A 249 -4.54 6.62 7.33
N ARG A 250 -5.69 6.69 8.02
CA ARG A 250 -6.86 7.42 7.53
C ARG A 250 -6.90 8.88 7.99
N GLY A 251 -6.41 9.15 9.20
CA GLY A 251 -6.61 10.44 9.84
C GLY A 251 -5.98 10.54 11.21
N VAL A 252 -6.11 11.73 11.79
CA VAL A 252 -5.82 12.00 13.20
C VAL A 252 -7.04 12.58 13.89
N LYS A 253 -7.21 12.28 15.17
CA LYS A 253 -8.19 12.92 16.04
C LYS A 253 -7.49 13.96 16.90
N LEU A 254 -8.19 15.06 17.14
CA LEU A 254 -7.75 16.14 18.00
C LEU A 254 -8.49 16.10 19.33
N ALA A 255 -7.87 16.66 20.37
CA ALA A 255 -8.40 16.69 21.73
C ALA A 255 -9.73 17.48 21.85
N ASP A 256 -9.99 18.42 20.93
CA ASP A 256 -11.25 19.18 20.84
C ASP A 256 -12.39 18.42 20.13
N GLY A 257 -12.16 17.16 19.73
CA GLY A 257 -13.14 16.31 19.06
C GLY A 257 -13.16 16.44 17.54
N ARG A 258 -12.41 17.38 16.94
CA ARG A 258 -12.24 17.43 15.49
C ARG A 258 -11.43 16.23 14.99
N SER A 259 -11.68 15.82 13.76
CA SER A 259 -10.87 14.84 13.04
C SER A 259 -10.29 15.45 11.77
N ILE A 260 -9.00 15.22 11.54
CA ILE A 260 -8.35 15.53 10.27
C ILE A 260 -8.27 14.22 9.49
N SER A 261 -9.24 13.99 8.59
CA SER A 261 -9.16 12.90 7.62
C SER A 261 -8.18 13.29 6.50
N LEU A 262 -7.29 12.37 6.13
CA LEU A 262 -6.23 12.65 5.16
C LEU A 262 -6.74 12.65 3.72
N THR A 263 -7.80 11.88 3.45
CA THR A 263 -8.39 11.73 2.12
C THR A 263 -9.66 12.56 1.92
N ASP A 264 -10.18 13.17 3.00
CA ASP A 264 -11.34 14.04 2.92
C ASP A 264 -11.00 15.41 2.31
N ARG A 265 -11.74 15.75 1.25
CA ARG A 265 -11.55 16.99 0.49
C ARG A 265 -12.08 18.21 1.24
N GLU A 266 -12.94 18.01 2.24
CA GLU A 266 -13.47 19.07 3.10
C GLU A 266 -12.43 19.58 4.11
N VAL A 267 -11.44 18.75 4.45
CA VAL A 267 -10.29 19.21 5.24
C VAL A 267 -9.50 20.25 4.43
N PRO A 268 -9.12 21.40 5.03
CA PRO A 268 -8.38 22.44 4.33
C PRO A 268 -7.18 21.88 3.57
N ARG A 269 -7.06 22.29 2.30
CA ARG A 269 -6.02 21.79 1.40
C ARG A 269 -4.62 22.02 1.96
N ASP A 270 -4.34 23.24 2.45
CA ASP A 270 -3.04 23.60 3.02
C ASP A 270 -2.64 22.69 4.19
N THR A 271 -3.60 22.27 5.01
CA THR A 271 -3.37 21.29 6.09
C THR A 271 -2.96 19.93 5.52
N ARG A 272 -3.67 19.43 4.50
CA ARG A 272 -3.34 18.15 3.85
C ARG A 272 -2.01 18.21 3.10
N GLU A 273 -1.69 19.32 2.44
CA GLU A 273 -0.40 19.54 1.79
C GLU A 273 0.76 19.59 2.80
N THR A 274 0.55 20.24 3.96
CA THR A 274 1.53 20.23 5.05
C THR A 274 1.82 18.80 5.51
N ILE A 275 0.76 17.98 5.68
CA ILE A 275 0.92 16.57 6.04
C ILE A 275 1.65 15.80 4.94
N LEU A 276 1.25 15.97 3.66
CA LEU A 276 1.92 15.37 2.50
C LEU A 276 3.42 15.65 2.52
N HIS A 277 3.83 16.91 2.70
CA HIS A 277 5.24 17.28 2.76
C HIS A 277 5.96 16.59 3.93
N SER A 278 5.33 16.52 5.11
CA SER A 278 5.91 15.86 6.28
C SER A 278 6.18 14.37 6.06
N VAL A 279 5.22 13.64 5.45
CA VAL A 279 5.38 12.20 5.22
C VAL A 279 6.38 11.92 4.10
N CYS A 280 6.36 12.70 3.01
CA CYS A 280 7.27 12.49 1.89
C CYS A 280 8.74 12.81 2.20
N ALA A 281 8.99 13.68 3.19
CA ALA A 281 10.33 13.90 3.69
C ALA A 281 10.91 12.65 4.40
N ARG A 282 10.05 11.84 5.03
CA ARG A 282 10.44 10.80 5.99
C ARG A 282 10.38 9.38 5.44
N PHE A 283 9.28 9.05 4.78
CA PHE A 283 9.02 7.68 4.31
C PHE A 283 9.60 7.45 2.92
N MET A 284 9.83 6.17 2.59
CA MET A 284 10.40 5.77 1.30
C MET A 284 9.32 5.58 0.23
N THR A 285 8.14 5.13 0.63
CA THR A 285 6.94 5.11 -0.20
C THR A 285 5.81 5.79 0.56
N VAL A 286 5.20 6.78 -0.09
CA VAL A 286 3.93 7.40 0.31
C VAL A 286 2.96 7.24 -0.85
N LEU A 287 1.87 6.50 -0.63
CA LEU A 287 0.79 6.34 -1.61
C LEU A 287 -0.52 6.86 -1.00
N GLY A 288 -1.29 7.62 -1.75
CA GLY A 288 -2.61 8.09 -1.37
C GLY A 288 -3.50 8.27 -2.59
N PRO A 289 -4.57 9.07 -2.48
CA PRO A 289 -5.49 9.30 -3.59
C PRO A 289 -4.79 9.65 -4.91
N GLY A 290 -5.18 8.98 -6.00
CA GLY A 290 -4.61 9.18 -7.33
C GLY A 290 -3.25 8.51 -7.60
N SER A 291 -2.78 7.63 -6.70
CA SER A 291 -1.55 6.84 -6.92
C SER A 291 -1.80 5.62 -7.82
N ASP A 292 -2.58 4.65 -7.33
CA ASP A 292 -2.80 3.36 -7.99
C ASP A 292 -4.25 2.82 -7.86
N GLY A 293 -5.16 3.61 -7.28
CA GLY A 293 -6.56 3.23 -7.06
C GLY A 293 -6.81 2.35 -5.83
N TYR A 294 -5.78 1.81 -5.18
CA TYR A 294 -5.92 1.02 -3.95
C TYR A 294 -5.81 1.86 -2.68
N HIS A 295 -5.33 3.10 -2.80
CA HIS A 295 -5.06 4.01 -1.69
C HIS A 295 -5.93 5.28 -1.77
N GLU A 296 -7.20 5.15 -2.18
CA GLU A 296 -8.08 6.31 -2.37
C GLU A 296 -8.75 6.80 -1.07
N ASP A 297 -8.78 5.97 -0.03
CA ASP A 297 -9.44 6.27 1.25
C ASP A 297 -8.48 6.34 2.45
N HIS A 298 -7.18 6.06 2.25
CA HIS A 298 -6.12 6.16 3.25
C HIS A 298 -4.79 6.57 2.60
N ILE A 299 -3.78 6.87 3.42
CA ILE A 299 -2.39 6.98 2.94
C ILE A 299 -1.57 5.80 3.42
N HIS A 300 -0.76 5.23 2.55
CA HIS A 300 0.20 4.17 2.84
C HIS A 300 1.58 4.77 3.06
N LEU A 301 2.24 4.35 4.14
CA LEU A 301 3.59 4.78 4.52
C LEU A 301 4.47 3.53 4.67
N ASP A 302 5.59 3.45 3.96
CA ASP A 302 6.58 2.38 4.15
C ASP A 302 8.05 2.87 4.15
N LEU A 303 8.93 2.01 4.65
CA LEU A 303 10.38 2.18 4.61
C LEU A 303 11.05 1.19 3.64
N MET A 304 10.39 0.85 2.53
CA MET A 304 10.98 -0.04 1.54
C MET A 304 12.26 0.57 0.95
N GLU A 305 13.36 -0.16 1.08
CA GLU A 305 14.60 0.19 0.42
C GLU A 305 14.52 -0.11 -1.08
N ARG A 306 14.97 0.86 -1.88
CA ARG A 306 15.03 0.76 -3.34
C ARG A 306 16.42 1.15 -3.81
N HIS A 307 16.78 0.71 -5.01
CA HIS A 307 18.05 1.10 -5.63
C HIS A 307 18.18 2.64 -5.66
N ASN A 308 19.40 3.12 -5.40
CA ASN A 308 19.74 4.55 -5.36
C ASN A 308 18.89 5.38 -4.39
N ASN A 309 18.34 4.76 -3.33
CA ASN A 309 17.45 5.42 -2.36
C ASN A 309 16.25 6.13 -3.03
N TYR A 310 15.75 5.57 -4.13
CA TYR A 310 14.59 6.12 -4.82
C TYR A 310 13.37 6.18 -3.89
N LYS A 311 12.77 7.36 -3.78
CA LYS A 311 11.55 7.61 -2.99
C LYS A 311 10.33 7.74 -3.90
N ILE A 312 9.20 7.22 -3.44
CA ILE A 312 7.89 7.43 -4.07
C ILE A 312 7.06 8.31 -3.14
N CYS A 313 6.58 9.43 -3.67
CA CYS A 313 5.62 10.30 -3.00
C CYS A 313 4.50 10.58 -3.99
N GLN A 314 3.41 9.82 -3.91
CA GLN A 314 2.27 9.87 -4.82
C GLN A 314 0.99 9.96 -4.01
N TRP A 315 0.54 11.18 -3.73
CA TRP A 315 -0.73 11.45 -3.09
C TRP A 315 -1.23 12.80 -3.59
N ASN A 316 -2.29 12.77 -4.38
CA ASN A 316 -2.91 13.97 -4.91
C ASN A 316 -3.83 14.59 -3.85
N VAL A 317 -3.53 15.83 -3.47
CA VAL A 317 -4.35 16.61 -2.54
C VAL A 317 -5.43 17.34 -3.34
N TRP A 318 -6.61 16.72 -3.46
CA TRP A 318 -7.72 17.27 -4.24
C TRP A 318 -8.38 18.47 -3.55
N ASP A 319 -8.75 19.49 -4.33
CA ASP A 319 -9.61 20.58 -3.88
C ASP A 319 -11.01 20.06 -3.49
N PRO A 320 -11.81 20.75 -2.65
CA PRO A 320 -13.19 20.37 -2.39
C PRO A 320 -14.01 20.19 -3.67
N LEU A 321 -15.01 19.30 -3.65
CA LEU A 321 -16.00 19.28 -4.73
C LEU A 321 -16.81 20.59 -4.71
N PRO A 322 -17.21 21.12 -5.89
CA PRO A 322 -18.08 22.28 -5.92
C PRO A 322 -19.41 21.91 -5.25
N GLN A 323 -19.84 22.73 -4.29
CA GLN A 323 -21.08 22.54 -3.52
C GLN A 323 -22.33 22.55 -4.42
N VAL A 324 -22.25 23.32 -5.50
CA VAL A 324 -23.25 23.34 -6.56
C VAL A 324 -22.67 22.61 -7.76
N ALA A 325 -23.29 21.50 -8.15
CA ALA A 325 -22.94 20.82 -9.40
C ALA A 325 -22.98 21.86 -10.54
N PRO A 326 -21.93 21.94 -11.38
CA PRO A 326 -22.00 22.76 -12.58
C PRO A 326 -23.29 22.42 -13.31
N LEU A 327 -24.10 23.42 -13.65
CA LEU A 327 -25.33 23.18 -14.41
C LEU A 327 -24.95 22.34 -15.62
N LEU A 328 -25.60 21.18 -15.77
CA LEU A 328 -25.41 20.35 -16.95
C LEU A 328 -25.61 21.27 -18.16
N PRO A 329 -24.73 21.21 -19.17
CA PRO A 329 -24.96 21.94 -20.41
C PRO A 329 -26.38 21.65 -20.88
N ALA A 330 -27.08 22.67 -21.37
CA ALA A 330 -28.43 22.50 -21.90
C ALA A 330 -28.46 21.30 -22.84
N ALA A 331 -29.52 20.49 -22.75
CA ALA A 331 -29.71 19.37 -23.65
C ALA A 331 -29.53 19.86 -25.09
N ARG A 332 -28.77 19.10 -25.88
CA ARG A 332 -28.53 19.45 -27.27
C ARG A 332 -29.90 19.58 -27.96
N PRO A 333 -30.19 20.71 -28.64
CA PRO A 333 -31.43 20.84 -29.40
C PRO A 333 -31.61 19.68 -30.38
N GLU A 334 -32.83 19.20 -30.59
CA GLU A 334 -33.11 18.11 -31.54
C GLU A 334 -32.67 18.47 -32.97
N GLU A 335 -32.78 19.75 -33.35
CA GLU A 335 -32.26 20.31 -34.62
C GLU A 335 -30.72 20.30 -34.76
N ALA A 336 -29.96 20.02 -33.71
CA ALA A 336 -28.51 20.12 -33.80
C ALA A 336 -27.95 18.97 -34.67
N PRO A 337 -27.06 19.28 -35.64
CA PRO A 337 -26.58 18.30 -36.62
C PRO A 337 -25.91 17.11 -35.93
N PRO A 338 -26.00 15.89 -36.48
CA PRO A 338 -25.39 14.71 -35.86
C PRO A 338 -23.92 14.96 -35.51
N ARG A 339 -23.48 14.44 -34.36
CA ARG A 339 -22.10 14.61 -33.91
C ARG A 339 -21.20 14.00 -34.98
N GLU A 340 -20.23 14.78 -35.47
CA GLU A 340 -19.29 14.30 -36.46
C GLU A 340 -18.49 13.15 -35.84
N VAL A 341 -18.80 11.92 -36.25
CA VAL A 341 -18.08 10.72 -35.85
C VAL A 341 -16.95 10.52 -36.85
N ALA A 342 -15.73 10.31 -36.35
CA ALA A 342 -14.58 10.03 -37.19
C ALA A 342 -14.91 8.88 -38.15
N ALA A 343 -14.82 9.14 -39.46
CA ALA A 343 -15.15 8.17 -40.50
C ALA A 343 -14.31 6.89 -40.30
N LYS A 344 -14.99 5.75 -40.16
CA LYS A 344 -14.33 4.45 -40.31
C LYS A 344 -14.13 4.22 -41.80
N ALA A 345 -12.88 4.03 -42.20
CA ALA A 345 -12.56 3.62 -43.57
C ALA A 345 -13.01 2.17 -43.76
N ASP A 346 -14.12 1.97 -44.45
CA ASP A 346 -14.54 0.66 -44.93
C ASP A 346 -13.68 0.29 -46.15
N THR A 347 -12.74 -0.63 -45.97
CA THR A 347 -12.10 -1.32 -47.09
C THR A 347 -13.04 -2.40 -47.60
N ASP A 348 -13.70 -2.12 -48.73
CA ASP A 348 -14.35 -3.12 -49.56
C ASP A 348 -13.34 -4.23 -49.93
N LYS A 349 -13.61 -5.44 -49.44
CA LYS A 349 -13.05 -6.67 -50.03
C LYS A 349 -14.21 -7.42 -50.66
N THR A 350 -14.21 -7.41 -51.98
CA THR A 350 -15.07 -8.21 -52.85
C THR A 350 -14.82 -9.70 -52.61
N ASP A 351 -15.76 -10.38 -51.97
CA ASP A 351 -15.86 -11.85 -52.02
C ASP A 351 -16.84 -12.22 -53.13
N ALA A 352 -16.30 -12.44 -54.32
CA ALA A 352 -16.94 -13.22 -55.35
C ALA A 352 -16.64 -14.72 -55.10
N ASP A 353 -17.62 -15.56 -55.44
CA ASP A 353 -17.61 -17.03 -55.44
C ASP A 353 -17.88 -17.74 -54.10
N LYS A 354 -19.15 -18.11 -53.86
CA LYS A 354 -19.61 -19.48 -54.17
C LYS A 354 -21.13 -19.63 -54.00
N ALA A 355 -21.75 -20.09 -55.07
CA ALA A 355 -23.18 -20.29 -55.25
C ALA A 355 -23.81 -21.38 -54.35
N ASP A 356 -25.13 -21.25 -54.23
CA ASP A 356 -26.11 -22.11 -53.58
C ASP A 356 -25.99 -23.61 -53.86
N ALA A 357 -26.20 -24.40 -52.80
CA ALA A 357 -26.78 -25.74 -52.92
C ALA A 357 -27.67 -26.01 -51.70
N ALA A 358 -28.98 -26.10 -51.95
CA ALA A 358 -29.98 -26.44 -50.96
C ALA A 358 -30.16 -27.97 -50.79
N LYS A 359 -30.53 -28.35 -49.57
CA LYS A 359 -31.13 -29.60 -49.06
C LYS A 359 -30.30 -30.89 -49.03
N SER A 360 -30.10 -31.43 -47.82
CA SER A 360 -30.90 -32.55 -47.31
C SER A 360 -30.47 -32.97 -45.89
N ASP A 361 -31.47 -33.38 -45.11
CA ASP A 361 -31.38 -33.94 -43.77
C ASP A 361 -30.50 -35.20 -43.71
N GLY A 362 -29.68 -35.31 -42.66
CA GLY A 362 -28.87 -36.50 -42.42
C GLY A 362 -28.06 -36.41 -41.13
N ALA A 363 -28.51 -37.18 -40.14
CA ALA A 363 -27.94 -37.30 -38.80
C ALA A 363 -26.40 -37.47 -38.79
N LYS A 364 -25.73 -36.85 -37.80
CA LYS A 364 -24.31 -37.09 -37.52
C LYS A 364 -24.11 -37.51 -36.04
N PRO A 365 -23.34 -38.59 -35.77
CA PRO A 365 -23.23 -39.20 -34.46
C PRO A 365 -22.21 -38.52 -33.55
N ALA A 366 -22.33 -38.85 -32.25
CA ALA A 366 -21.54 -38.38 -31.13
C ALA A 366 -20.04 -38.76 -31.20
N SER A 367 -19.19 -37.83 -30.77
CA SER A 367 -17.76 -38.02 -30.49
C SER A 367 -17.50 -39.01 -29.35
N PRO A 368 -16.47 -39.87 -29.42
CA PRO A 368 -16.05 -40.66 -28.27
C PRO A 368 -15.14 -39.84 -27.35
N ARG A 369 -15.53 -39.80 -26.07
CA ARG A 369 -14.68 -39.45 -24.92
C ARG A 369 -13.70 -40.59 -24.64
N ALA A 370 -12.44 -40.26 -24.42
CA ALA A 370 -11.42 -41.17 -23.92
C ALA A 370 -11.75 -41.62 -22.49
N ALA A 371 -11.75 -42.94 -22.27
CA ALA A 371 -11.95 -43.59 -20.98
C ALA A 371 -10.61 -43.98 -20.35
N GLY A 372 -10.46 -43.76 -19.03
CA GLY A 372 -9.35 -44.26 -18.24
C GLY A 372 -9.44 -45.79 -17.99
N PRO A 373 -8.35 -46.44 -17.54
CA PRO A 373 -8.38 -47.87 -17.28
C PRO A 373 -8.75 -48.19 -15.82
N LYS A 374 -9.74 -49.07 -15.64
CA LYS A 374 -10.03 -49.77 -14.38
C LYS A 374 -9.33 -51.13 -14.34
N ARG A 375 -8.76 -51.41 -13.16
CA ARG A 375 -8.37 -52.67 -12.50
C ARG A 375 -8.88 -54.00 -13.09
N ARG A 376 -8.00 -55.02 -13.01
CA ARG A 376 -8.36 -56.42 -12.65
C ARG A 376 -7.30 -57.00 -11.71
N GLY A 377 -7.76 -57.63 -10.63
CA GLY A 377 -6.92 -58.36 -9.68
C GLY A 377 -6.91 -59.87 -9.96
N ALA A 378 -5.93 -60.56 -9.38
CA ALA A 378 -6.00 -61.99 -9.08
C ALA A 378 -5.04 -62.29 -7.90
N ASN A 379 -5.43 -63.28 -7.13
CA ASN A 379 -5.07 -63.60 -5.75
C ASN A 379 -4.24 -64.90 -5.73
N LYS A 380 -3.22 -65.04 -4.83
CA LYS A 380 -2.92 -66.26 -4.02
C LYS A 380 -1.50 -66.29 -3.40
N LYS A 381 -1.50 -66.31 -2.04
CA LYS A 381 -0.86 -67.23 -1.06
C LYS A 381 0.63 -67.67 -1.12
N SER A 382 1.16 -67.80 0.13
CA SER A 382 2.29 -68.60 0.67
C SER A 382 3.69 -67.98 0.56
N ALA A 383 4.66 -68.13 1.46
CA ALA A 383 4.81 -68.58 2.86
C ALA A 383 6.29 -68.34 3.25
N GLY A 384 6.61 -68.29 4.56
CA GLY A 384 7.99 -68.41 5.11
C GLY A 384 8.71 -67.07 5.30
N LYS A 385 8.88 -66.53 6.51
CA LYS A 385 9.63 -67.00 7.69
C LYS A 385 11.14 -67.12 7.42
N THR A 386 11.91 -66.14 7.89
CA THR A 386 13.10 -66.33 8.74
C THR A 386 13.56 -64.96 9.23
N GLY A 387 13.72 -64.83 10.55
CA GLY A 387 14.71 -63.95 11.14
C GLY A 387 15.79 -64.81 11.76
N ALA A 388 17.00 -64.28 11.88
CA ALA A 388 17.93 -64.40 13.01
C ALA A 388 19.37 -64.08 12.56
N SER A 389 20.02 -63.28 13.41
CA SER A 389 21.46 -62.97 13.50
C SER A 389 22.04 -61.98 12.50
#